data_AF-A0AAN5IFE2-F1
#
_entry.id   AF-A0AAN5IFE2-F1
#
_cell.length_a   1.000
_cell.length_b   1.000
_cell.length_c   1.000
_cell.angle_alpha   90.00
_cell.angle_beta   90.00
_cell.angle_gamma   90.00
#
_symmetry.space_group_name_H-M   'P 1'
#
loop_
_entity.id
_entity.type
_entity.pdbx_description
1 polymer ?
#
loop_
_entity_poly.entity_id
_entity_poly.type
_entity_poly.pdbx_seq_one_letter_code
_entity_poly.pdbx_strand_id
1 'polypeptide(L)'
;LRRLDPNEPYYVGYRMKPHLAKGYNSGGAGYILSRKALALYARNAFNNTKICPDHTDEDVGIGRCLANLGIYPEPTINEKGQQRFNAYNPRLTLDGWEGNEVWIKDPLTTGFNGIARDLISF
;
A
#
# COMPACT_ATOMS: atom_id res chain seq x y z
N LEU A 1 0.38 7.82 -10.87
CA LEU A 1 0.17 6.44 -11.36
C LEU A 1 0.28 6.28 -12.88
N ARG A 2 0.05 7.33 -13.70
CA ARG A 2 0.13 7.26 -15.18
C ARG A 2 1.44 6.70 -15.77
N ARG A 3 2.53 6.71 -14.99
CA ARG A 3 3.86 6.18 -15.36
C ARG A 3 4.02 4.67 -15.16
N LEU A 4 3.05 4.00 -14.54
CA LEU A 4 3.11 2.57 -14.27
C LEU A 4 2.41 1.83 -15.41
N ASP A 5 3.11 0.89 -16.06
CA ASP A 5 2.50 0.01 -17.06
C ASP A 5 1.51 -0.96 -16.40
N PRO A 6 0.21 -0.92 -16.71
CA PRO A 6 -0.76 -1.85 -16.14
C PRO A 6 -0.53 -3.32 -16.48
N ASN A 7 0.33 -3.63 -17.46
CA ASN A 7 0.72 -4.99 -17.85
C ASN A 7 1.89 -5.55 -17.03
N GLU A 8 2.52 -4.72 -16.21
CA GLU A 8 3.50 -5.12 -15.20
C GLU A 8 2.81 -5.25 -13.82
N PRO A 9 3.28 -6.17 -12.95
CA PRO A 9 2.58 -6.55 -11.74
C PRO A 9 2.77 -5.55 -10.58
N TYR A 10 2.19 -4.36 -10.71
CA TYR A 10 2.21 -3.35 -9.65
C TYR A 10 1.15 -3.57 -8.57
N TYR A 11 1.58 -3.34 -7.32
CA TYR A 11 0.77 -3.19 -6.12
C TYR A 11 1.16 -1.88 -5.45
N VAL A 12 0.24 -0.92 -5.38
CA VAL A 12 0.52 0.45 -4.92
C VAL A 12 -0.53 0.93 -3.93
N GLY A 13 -0.12 1.74 -2.95
CA GLY A 13 -0.99 2.27 -1.92
C GLY A 13 -0.17 2.97 -0.83
N TYR A 14 -0.70 2.97 0.38
CA TYR A 14 -0.02 3.48 1.56
C TYR A 14 0.77 2.39 2.28
N ARG A 15 2.10 2.44 2.23
CA ARG A 15 2.94 1.32 2.68
C ARG A 15 3.11 1.28 4.20
N MET A 16 2.74 0.15 4.78
CA MET A 16 2.94 -0.21 6.17
C MET A 16 4.00 -1.32 6.29
N LYS A 17 4.68 -1.43 7.44
CA LYS A 17 5.77 -2.39 7.68
C LYS A 17 5.65 -3.37 8.87
N PRO A 18 4.67 -3.31 9.80
CA PRO A 18 4.76 -4.10 11.04
C PRO A 18 4.49 -5.59 10.84
N HIS A 19 3.74 -5.99 9.82
CA HIS A 19 3.32 -7.38 9.66
C HIS A 19 4.08 -8.17 8.58
N LEU A 20 4.70 -7.49 7.59
CA LEU A 20 5.45 -8.13 6.51
C LEU A 20 6.79 -7.43 6.29
N ALA A 21 7.88 -8.18 6.12
CA ALA A 21 9.23 -7.64 5.99
C ALA A 21 9.40 -6.63 4.84
N LYS A 22 8.79 -6.91 3.67
CA LYS A 22 8.77 -5.98 2.52
C LYS A 22 7.61 -4.99 2.56
N GLY A 23 6.77 -5.08 3.59
CA GLY A 23 5.58 -4.25 3.79
C GLY A 23 4.35 -4.77 3.07
N TYR A 24 3.24 -4.08 3.30
CA TYR A 24 1.93 -4.23 2.63
C TYR A 24 1.30 -2.83 2.47
N ASN A 25 0.24 -2.70 1.68
CA ASN A 25 -0.51 -1.44 1.59
C ASN A 25 -1.71 -1.47 2.54
N SER A 26 -1.95 -0.38 3.27
CA SER A 26 -3.09 -0.22 4.18
C SER A 26 -4.43 -0.37 3.46
N GLY A 27 -5.35 -1.15 4.06
CA GLY A 27 -6.72 -1.30 3.56
C GLY A 27 -7.53 0.00 3.67
N GLY A 28 -7.38 0.73 4.78
CA GLY A 28 -8.12 1.98 5.03
C GLY A 28 -7.75 3.13 4.08
N ALA A 29 -6.50 3.17 3.60
CA ALA A 29 -6.08 4.13 2.57
C ALA A 29 -6.58 3.79 1.16
N GLY A 30 -7.05 2.55 0.99
CA GLY A 30 -7.17 1.88 -0.29
C GLY A 30 -5.83 1.58 -0.95
N TYR A 31 -5.85 0.63 -1.86
CA TYR A 31 -4.71 0.23 -2.66
C TYR A 31 -5.16 -0.16 -4.07
N ILE A 32 -4.22 -0.17 -5.01
CA ILE A 32 -4.47 -0.49 -6.40
C ILE A 32 -3.59 -1.65 -6.81
N LEU A 33 -4.20 -2.62 -7.48
CA LEU A 33 -3.52 -3.66 -8.23
C LEU A 33 -3.59 -3.32 -9.72
N SER A 34 -2.44 -3.39 -10.39
CA SER A 34 -2.39 -3.41 -11.85
C SER A 34 -3.20 -4.57 -12.41
N ARG A 35 -3.55 -4.49 -13.70
CA ARG A 35 -4.26 -5.56 -14.39
C ARG A 35 -3.48 -6.89 -14.31
N LYS A 36 -2.16 -6.84 -14.47
CA LYS A 36 -1.29 -8.01 -14.37
C LYS A 36 -1.24 -8.57 -12.96
N ALA A 37 -1.07 -7.73 -11.93
CA ALA A 37 -1.03 -8.19 -10.54
C ALA A 37 -2.34 -8.85 -10.13
N LEU A 38 -3.48 -8.25 -10.47
CA LEU A 38 -4.80 -8.82 -10.20
C LEU A 38 -5.00 -10.16 -10.92
N ALA A 39 -4.60 -10.26 -12.20
CA ALA A 39 -4.70 -11.50 -12.94
C ALA A 39 -3.83 -12.63 -12.35
N LEU A 40 -2.61 -12.32 -11.90
CA LEU A 40 -1.74 -13.29 -11.22
C LEU A 40 -2.33 -13.73 -9.88
N TYR A 41 -2.82 -12.79 -9.08
CA TYR A 41 -3.49 -13.07 -7.80
C TYR A 41 -4.71 -13.99 -7.98
N ALA A 42 -5.63 -13.63 -8.88
CA ALA A 42 -6.86 -14.37 -9.11
C ALA A 42 -6.61 -15.81 -9.60
N ARG A 43 -5.61 -16.00 -10.47
CA ARG A 43 -5.31 -17.32 -11.05
C ARG A 43 -4.49 -18.22 -10.14
N ASN A 44 -3.54 -17.65 -9.40
CA ASN A 44 -2.51 -18.43 -8.73
C ASN A 44 -2.66 -18.45 -7.19
N ALA A 45 -3.28 -17.43 -6.60
CA ALA A 45 -3.32 -17.27 -5.14
C ALA A 45 -4.73 -17.38 -4.54
N PHE A 46 -5.74 -16.74 -5.15
CA PHE A 46 -7.07 -16.53 -4.54
C PHE A 46 -7.72 -17.80 -3.97
N ASN A 47 -7.69 -18.93 -4.72
CA ASN A 47 -8.27 -20.20 -4.28
C ASN A 47 -7.24 -21.20 -3.71
N ASN A 48 -6.00 -20.77 -3.47
CA ASN A 48 -4.92 -21.63 -3.02
C ASN A 48 -4.52 -21.27 -1.58
N THR A 49 -5.09 -21.98 -0.60
CA THR A 49 -4.85 -21.74 0.83
C THR A 49 -3.40 -21.92 1.27
N LYS A 50 -2.56 -22.61 0.48
CA LYS A 50 -1.11 -22.70 0.75
C LYS A 50 -0.37 -21.42 0.35
N ILE A 51 -0.81 -20.75 -0.73
CA ILE A 51 -0.22 -19.49 -1.22
C ILE A 51 -0.88 -18.29 -0.56
N CYS A 52 -2.18 -18.35 -0.34
CA CYS A 52 -3.00 -17.28 0.22
C CYS A 52 -3.85 -17.85 1.37
N PRO A 53 -3.24 -18.10 2.54
CA PRO A 53 -4.00 -18.47 3.72
C PRO A 53 -4.85 -17.28 4.19
N ASP A 54 -6.02 -17.58 4.75
CA ASP A 54 -6.89 -16.56 5.34
C ASP A 54 -6.18 -15.78 6.45
N HIS A 55 -6.57 -14.51 6.61
CA HIS A 55 -6.03 -13.61 7.61
C HIS A 55 -7.17 -12.74 8.16
N THR A 56 -7.09 -12.38 9.45
CA THR A 56 -8.11 -11.53 10.11
C THR A 56 -8.11 -10.11 9.56
N ASP A 57 -6.92 -9.58 9.27
CA ASP A 57 -6.72 -8.28 8.63
C ASP A 57 -6.57 -8.49 7.12
N GLU A 58 -7.52 -7.97 6.35
CA GLU A 58 -7.61 -8.14 4.90
C GLU A 58 -6.36 -7.64 4.18
N ASP A 59 -5.84 -6.49 4.59
CA ASP A 59 -4.72 -5.81 3.95
C ASP A 59 -3.38 -6.52 4.18
N VAL A 60 -3.19 -7.09 5.37
CA VAL A 60 -2.09 -8.01 5.68
C VAL A 60 -2.24 -9.32 4.90
N GLY A 61 -3.45 -9.85 4.81
CA GLY A 61 -3.78 -11.07 4.07
C GLY A 61 -3.41 -10.94 2.59
N ILE A 62 -3.97 -9.96 1.89
CA ILE A 62 -3.67 -9.75 0.47
C ILE A 62 -2.20 -9.40 0.25
N GLY A 63 -1.59 -8.61 1.14
CA GLY A 63 -0.16 -8.30 1.10
C GLY A 63 0.71 -9.55 1.16
N ARG A 64 0.35 -10.52 2.02
CA ARG A 64 1.05 -11.81 2.12
C ARG A 64 0.85 -12.66 0.86
N CYS A 65 -0.36 -12.72 0.34
CA CYS A 65 -0.67 -13.48 -0.87
C CYS A 65 0.13 -12.96 -2.08
N LEU A 66 0.18 -11.64 -2.25
CA LEU A 66 0.96 -10.99 -3.31
C LEU A 66 2.47 -11.21 -3.11
N ALA A 67 2.96 -11.12 -1.87
CA ALA A 67 4.36 -11.39 -1.56
C ALA A 67 4.80 -12.82 -1.93
N ASN A 68 3.92 -13.80 -1.75
CA ASN A 68 4.16 -15.20 -2.16
C ASN A 68 4.19 -15.37 -3.69
N LEU A 69 3.59 -14.44 -4.44
CA LEU A 69 3.72 -14.35 -5.90
C LEU A 69 4.91 -13.47 -6.34
N GLY A 70 5.73 -12.98 -5.41
CA GLY A 70 6.84 -12.07 -5.69
C GLY A 70 6.43 -10.63 -6.00
N ILE A 71 5.19 -10.26 -5.70
CA ILE A 71 4.63 -8.92 -5.92
C ILE A 71 4.67 -8.15 -4.59
N TYR A 72 5.30 -6.99 -4.58
CA TYR A 72 5.53 -6.19 -3.36
C TYR A 72 4.99 -4.76 -3.51
N PRO A 73 4.67 -4.07 -2.39
CA PRO A 73 4.17 -2.71 -2.45
C PRO A 73 5.25 -1.72 -2.89
N GLU A 74 4.98 -1.03 -4.00
CA GLU A 74 5.87 -0.02 -4.55
C GLU A 74 5.70 1.35 -3.85
N PRO A 75 6.78 2.14 -3.70
CA PRO A 75 6.68 3.48 -3.15
C PRO A 75 5.75 4.37 -3.98
N THR A 76 4.80 5.03 -3.32
CA THR A 76 3.86 5.97 -3.97
C THR A 76 4.12 7.42 -3.59
N ILE A 77 5.11 7.70 -2.74
CA ILE A 77 5.53 9.07 -2.44
C ILE A 77 5.91 9.82 -3.72
N ASN A 78 5.49 11.08 -3.83
CA ASN A 78 5.87 11.91 -4.97
C ASN A 78 7.29 12.50 -4.79
N GLU A 79 7.77 13.24 -5.79
CA GLU A 79 9.12 13.84 -5.78
C GLU A 79 9.35 14.84 -4.63
N LYS A 80 8.27 15.33 -4.00
CA LYS A 80 8.31 16.23 -2.84
C LYS A 80 8.26 15.46 -1.51
N GLY A 81 8.30 14.12 -1.54
CA GLY A 81 8.19 13.28 -0.34
C GLY A 81 6.78 13.21 0.25
N GLN A 82 5.76 13.62 -0.52
CA GLN A 82 4.37 13.65 -0.03
C GLN A 82 3.68 12.32 -0.29
N GLN A 83 2.85 11.89 0.66
CA GLN A 83 2.04 10.69 0.54
C GLN A 83 0.89 10.92 -0.44
N ARG A 84 0.70 9.98 -1.37
CA ARG A 84 -0.40 10.02 -2.35
C ARG A 84 -1.62 9.21 -1.94
N PHE A 85 -1.47 8.34 -0.98
CA PHE A 85 -2.53 7.60 -0.30
C PHE A 85 -2.46 7.99 1.17
N ASN A 86 -3.56 8.03 1.90
CA ASN A 86 -3.53 8.37 3.32
C ASN A 86 -4.37 7.37 4.11
N ALA A 87 -3.73 6.65 5.04
CA ALA A 87 -4.40 5.70 5.92
C ALA A 87 -5.04 6.36 7.16
N TYR A 88 -4.75 7.64 7.39
CA TYR A 88 -5.15 8.36 8.59
C TYR A 88 -6.01 9.56 8.22
N ASN A 89 -6.82 9.99 9.18
CA ASN A 89 -7.68 11.16 8.99
C ASN A 89 -6.83 12.43 8.69
N PRO A 90 -7.45 13.46 8.07
CA PRO A 90 -6.73 14.67 7.68
C PRO A 90 -6.01 15.37 8.83
N ARG A 91 -6.56 15.34 10.05
CA ARG A 91 -5.93 15.93 11.23
C ARG A 91 -4.59 15.26 11.53
N LEU A 92 -4.52 13.93 11.58
CA LEU A 92 -3.25 13.21 11.81
C LEU A 92 -2.24 13.40 10.67
N THR A 93 -2.72 13.62 9.45
CA THR A 93 -1.86 13.94 8.30
C THR A 93 -1.26 15.35 8.43
N LEU A 94 -2.02 16.31 8.94
CA LEU A 94 -1.60 17.69 9.15
C LEU A 94 -0.73 17.85 10.40
N ASP A 95 -1.20 17.36 11.54
CA ASP A 95 -0.53 17.55 12.83
C ASP A 95 0.68 16.61 12.97
N GLY A 96 0.70 15.51 12.22
CA GLY A 96 1.58 14.39 12.47
C GLY A 96 1.08 13.52 13.62
N TRP A 97 1.63 12.31 13.73
CA TRP A 97 1.32 11.41 14.85
C TRP A 97 2.60 10.79 15.40
N GLU A 98 2.95 11.15 16.63
CA GLU A 98 4.05 10.54 17.37
C GLU A 98 3.85 9.03 17.56
N GLY A 99 4.92 8.24 17.33
CA GLY A 99 4.92 6.79 17.53
C GLY A 99 4.52 5.96 16.31
N ASN A 100 4.06 6.59 15.23
CA ASN A 100 3.59 5.88 14.03
C ASN A 100 4.72 5.48 13.05
N GLU A 101 5.95 5.92 13.32
CA GLU A 101 7.14 5.53 12.56
C GLU A 101 7.36 4.02 12.55
N VAL A 102 6.86 3.28 13.55
CA VAL A 102 6.96 1.81 13.57
C VAL A 102 5.98 1.15 12.59
N TRP A 103 4.86 1.81 12.28
CA TRP A 103 3.83 1.30 11.37
C TRP A 103 4.12 1.65 9.92
N ILE A 104 4.64 2.84 9.67
CA ILE A 104 4.73 3.41 8.33
C ILE A 104 6.09 3.07 7.71
N LYS A 105 6.08 2.62 6.46
CA LYS A 105 7.29 2.23 5.74
C LYS A 105 8.01 3.42 5.10
N ASP A 106 7.23 4.39 4.63
CA ASP A 106 7.71 5.58 3.93
C ASP A 106 7.87 6.78 4.89
N PRO A 107 8.81 7.70 4.62
CA PRO A 107 8.91 8.94 5.38
C PRO A 107 7.58 9.71 5.41
N LEU A 108 7.29 10.35 6.54
CA LEU A 108 6.14 11.23 6.69
C LEU A 108 6.52 12.68 6.48
N THR A 109 5.70 13.38 5.69
CA THR A 109 5.70 14.84 5.62
C THR A 109 4.39 15.31 6.24
N THR A 110 4.46 16.17 7.24
CA THR A 110 3.29 16.72 7.96
C THR A 110 2.99 18.16 7.52
N GLY A 111 1.90 18.72 8.06
CA GLY A 111 1.40 20.05 7.72
C GLY A 111 0.79 20.11 6.32
N PHE A 112 0.51 21.32 5.83
CA PHE A 112 -0.04 21.50 4.48
C PHE A 112 0.90 21.00 3.38
N ASN A 113 2.20 20.95 3.66
CA ASN A 113 3.19 20.34 2.78
C ASN A 113 3.14 18.81 2.77
N GLY A 114 2.43 18.17 3.70
CA GLY A 114 2.17 16.72 3.67
C GLY A 114 1.08 16.32 2.69
N ILE A 115 0.23 17.25 2.26
CA ILE A 115 -0.90 16.98 1.38
C ILE A 115 -0.43 17.03 -0.08
N ALA A 116 -0.37 15.87 -0.73
CA ALA A 116 -0.07 15.79 -2.15
C ALA A 116 -1.19 16.42 -2.99
N ARG A 117 -0.83 17.23 -3.99
CA ARG A 117 -1.81 17.74 -4.98
C ARG A 117 -2.41 16.63 -5.85
N ASP A 118 -1.67 15.54 -6.01
CA ASP A 118 -2.07 14.35 -6.74
C ASP A 118 -2.43 13.19 -5.80
N LEU A 119 -3.05 13.54 -4.66
CA LEU A 119 -3.68 12.65 -3.70
C LEU A 119 -4.69 11.74 -4.38
N ILE A 120 -4.77 10.51 -3.88
CA ILE A 120 -5.71 9.47 -4.24
C ILE A 120 -6.47 9.12 -2.97
N SER A 121 -7.80 9.23 -3.03
CA SER A 121 -8.73 8.89 -1.96
C SER A 121 -9.86 8.06 -2.53
N PHE A 122 -10.43 7.19 -1.70
CA PHE A 122 -11.59 6.35 -2.01
C PHE A 122 -12.76 6.71 -1.11
#